data_AF-A0AAN8L4R9-F1
#
_entry.id   AF-A0AAN8L4R9-F1
#
_cell.length_a   1.000
_cell.length_b   1.000
_cell.length_c   1.000
_cell.angle_alpha   90.00
_cell.angle_beta   90.00
_cell.angle_gamma   90.00
#
_symmetry.space_group_name_H-M   'P 1'
#
loop_
_entity.id
_entity.type
_entity.pdbx_description
1 polymer ?
#
loop_
_entity_poly.entity_id
_entity_poly.type
_entity_poly.pdbx_seq_one_letter_code
_entity_poly.pdbx_strand_id
1 'polypeptide(L)'
;MLFLSSLLSPPICRHGSWECTNQGCPGECLVTGQSHFKTFDNKFFTFSGHCQYLLARDCTANHFSVIIETVQCADEQDAVCKRSVSLSLPPLEGMTVKLKHGGVVSVNNMDIQTPLNHGHLRVQKTLQSGARVLFGDNLRLDWDGRGRVLLKLGPVWAGHTCGLCGNYNGNQGDDFLSAAGLVEAGPQAFGQSWRINGDCDSAHRPDTDPCSLNPKRAMHCPVGQLYKACGSVCERSCRSLSGAEPGCGGEEGCEEGCFCPPGHYLSDTGACVTPDLCSCLHDGQLYQPKDIYADHNSICYCENGSMSCSSSEMSGAMLSDMFFQDDQPPSRVTVRMDL
;
A
#
# COMPACT_ATOMS: atom_id res chain seq x y z
N MET A 1 18.54 24.55 -6.25
CA MET A 1 17.96 23.38 -6.95
C MET A 1 18.68 22.14 -6.47
N LEU A 2 18.07 21.37 -5.57
CA LEU A 2 18.59 20.08 -5.12
C LEU A 2 17.69 19.01 -5.73
N PHE A 3 18.13 18.42 -6.85
CA PHE A 3 17.57 17.16 -7.30
C PHE A 3 18.16 16.07 -6.42
N LEU A 4 17.36 15.55 -5.47
CA LEU A 4 17.65 14.26 -4.87
C LEU A 4 17.46 13.21 -5.96
N SER A 5 18.55 12.55 -6.31
CA SER A 5 18.59 11.33 -7.10
C SER A 5 17.88 10.21 -6.36
N SER A 6 16.56 10.15 -6.49
CA SER A 6 15.83 8.88 -6.41
C SER A 6 16.28 8.03 -7.60
N LEU A 7 17.01 6.95 -7.31
CA LEU A 7 17.50 5.94 -8.27
C LEU A 7 16.36 5.06 -8.83
N LEU A 8 15.25 5.67 -9.20
CA LEU A 8 14.18 5.00 -9.93
C LEU A 8 13.97 5.81 -11.21
N SER A 9 14.30 5.19 -12.33
CA SER A 9 13.97 5.74 -13.64
C SER A 9 12.46 5.71 -13.79
N PRO A 10 11.80 6.86 -14.03
CA PRO A 10 10.35 6.88 -14.20
C PRO A 10 9.97 6.02 -15.42
N PRO A 11 8.81 5.33 -15.37
CA PRO A 11 8.36 4.50 -16.48
C PRO A 11 8.21 5.34 -17.75
N ILE A 12 8.67 4.81 -18.88
CA ILE A 12 8.65 5.53 -20.17
C ILE A 12 7.43 5.06 -20.95
N CYS A 13 6.53 5.96 -21.31
CA CYS A 13 5.43 5.61 -22.21
C CYS A 13 5.95 5.54 -23.66
N ARG A 14 5.90 4.36 -24.28
CA ARG A 14 6.19 4.15 -25.70
C ARG A 14 5.02 3.45 -26.37
N HIS A 15 4.54 4.02 -27.48
CA HIS A 15 3.45 3.44 -28.30
C HIS A 15 2.17 3.10 -27.50
N GLY A 16 1.84 3.90 -26.47
CA GLY A 16 0.67 3.64 -25.61
C GLY A 16 0.88 2.54 -24.56
N SER A 17 2.10 2.04 -24.37
CA SER A 17 2.46 1.08 -23.34
C SER A 17 3.51 1.66 -22.39
N TRP A 18 3.42 1.31 -21.10
CA TRP A 18 4.40 1.71 -20.09
C TRP A 18 5.58 0.74 -20.09
N GLU A 19 6.75 1.24 -20.47
CA GLU A 19 8.03 0.55 -20.28
C GLU A 19 8.56 0.90 -18.88
N CYS A 20 8.27 0.03 -17.92
CA CYS A 20 8.82 0.13 -16.56
C CYS A 20 10.24 -0.42 -16.50
N THR A 21 11.08 0.14 -15.65
CA THR A 21 12.39 -0.45 -15.36
C THR A 21 12.23 -1.52 -14.29
N ASN A 22 12.78 -2.72 -14.54
CA ASN A 22 12.82 -3.82 -13.58
C ASN A 22 13.86 -3.60 -12.46
N GLN A 23 14.12 -2.36 -12.08
CA GLN A 23 14.99 -2.06 -10.95
C GLN A 23 14.20 -2.29 -9.66
N GLY A 24 14.60 -3.30 -8.89
CA GLY A 24 13.92 -3.65 -7.65
C GLY A 24 13.90 -2.46 -6.67
N CYS A 25 12.71 -2.14 -6.16
CA CYS A 25 12.52 -1.15 -5.12
C CYS A 25 13.06 -1.69 -3.78
N PRO A 26 13.57 -0.82 -2.88
CA PRO A 26 13.90 -1.24 -1.53
C PRO A 26 12.63 -1.52 -0.73
N GLY A 27 12.62 -2.63 0.01
CA GLY A 27 11.56 -3.02 0.92
C GLY A 27 11.65 -2.24 2.22
N GLU A 28 10.50 -1.90 2.79
CA GLU A 28 10.40 -1.10 4.02
C GLU A 28 9.62 -1.83 5.11
N CYS A 29 10.32 -2.24 6.17
CA CYS A 29 9.70 -2.73 7.38
C CYS A 29 9.62 -1.60 8.42
N LEU A 30 8.44 -1.40 8.99
CA LEU A 30 8.15 -0.28 9.89
C LEU A 30 7.55 -0.80 11.20
N VAL A 31 8.07 -0.31 12.32
CA VAL A 31 7.50 -0.53 13.64
C VAL A 31 7.12 0.81 14.27
N THR A 32 5.86 1.00 14.65
CA THR A 32 5.32 2.25 15.23
C THR A 32 4.60 1.98 16.54
N GLY A 33 4.30 3.06 17.29
CA GLY A 33 3.49 3.00 18.51
C GLY A 33 3.98 1.99 19.54
N GLN A 34 3.02 1.41 20.28
CA GLN A 34 3.26 0.46 21.36
C GLN A 34 3.75 -0.90 20.84
N SER A 35 3.27 -1.39 19.68
CA SER A 35 3.78 -2.59 18.99
C SER A 35 3.07 -2.86 17.65
N HIS A 36 2.92 -1.85 16.79
CA HIS A 36 2.37 -2.03 15.44
C HIS A 36 3.50 -2.26 14.45
N PHE A 37 3.32 -3.25 13.58
CA PHE A 37 4.31 -3.68 12.60
C PHE A 37 3.72 -3.63 11.19
N LYS A 38 4.58 -3.29 10.24
CA LYS A 38 4.40 -3.45 8.81
C LYS A 38 5.62 -4.23 8.30
N THR A 39 5.39 -5.38 7.67
CA THR A 39 6.42 -6.22 7.04
C THR A 39 6.98 -5.59 5.76
N PHE A 40 8.01 -6.20 5.18
CA PHE A 40 8.55 -5.76 3.88
C PHE A 40 7.52 -5.89 2.75
N ASP A 41 6.62 -6.87 2.82
CA ASP A 41 5.58 -7.14 1.82
C ASP A 41 4.23 -6.47 2.18
N ASN A 42 4.29 -5.39 2.97
CA ASN A 42 3.16 -4.53 3.35
C ASN A 42 2.06 -5.19 4.21
N LYS A 43 2.32 -6.32 4.87
CA LYS A 43 1.39 -6.90 5.85
C LYS A 43 1.45 -6.13 7.17
N PHE A 44 0.29 -5.65 7.63
CA PHE A 44 0.16 -4.96 8.91
C PHE A 44 -0.31 -5.91 10.01
N PHE A 45 0.30 -5.82 11.19
CA PHE A 45 -0.12 -6.59 12.36
C PHE A 45 0.26 -5.92 13.67
N THR A 46 -0.36 -6.37 14.75
CA THR A 46 -0.07 -5.87 16.11
C THR A 46 0.29 -7.05 16.98
N PHE A 47 1.43 -6.94 17.66
CA PHE A 47 1.93 -7.99 18.53
C PHE A 47 2.58 -7.36 19.77
N SER A 48 1.92 -7.44 20.92
CA SER A 48 2.44 -6.89 22.16
C SER A 48 3.24 -7.94 22.91
N GLY A 49 4.48 -7.63 23.23
CA GLY A 49 5.30 -8.43 24.14
C GLY A 49 6.48 -7.62 24.64
N HIS A 50 6.92 -7.86 25.89
CA HIS A 50 7.96 -7.09 26.56
C HIS A 50 9.27 -7.91 26.67
N CYS A 51 9.84 -8.25 25.51
CA CYS A 51 11.02 -9.11 25.41
C CYS A 51 11.99 -8.64 24.31
N GLN A 52 12.97 -9.48 23.98
CA GLN A 52 13.83 -9.31 22.81
C GLN A 52 13.30 -10.15 21.65
N TYR A 53 13.08 -9.50 20.52
CA TYR A 53 12.53 -10.14 19.31
C TYR A 53 13.43 -9.93 18.11
N LEU A 54 13.52 -10.95 17.26
CA LEU A 54 14.18 -10.85 15.96
C LEU A 54 13.31 -10.02 15.01
N LEU A 55 13.73 -8.80 14.70
CA LEU A 55 13.00 -7.96 13.75
C LEU A 55 13.23 -8.42 12.31
N ALA A 56 14.51 -8.54 11.91
CA ALA A 56 14.89 -9.06 10.59
C ALA A 56 16.34 -9.57 10.63
N ARG A 57 16.63 -10.64 9.93
CA ARG A 57 17.98 -11.17 9.71
C ARG A 57 18.11 -11.70 8.29
N ASP A 58 19.31 -11.67 7.74
CA ASP A 58 19.64 -12.47 6.56
C ASP A 58 19.80 -13.94 6.99
N CYS A 59 18.82 -14.76 6.61
CA CYS A 59 18.73 -16.16 7.03
C CYS A 59 19.39 -17.11 6.03
N THR A 60 19.96 -16.57 4.94
CA THR A 60 20.72 -17.33 3.95
C THR A 60 22.21 -17.29 4.22
N ALA A 61 22.77 -16.09 4.41
CA ALA A 61 24.22 -15.88 4.49
C ALA A 61 24.66 -15.09 5.73
N ASN A 62 23.72 -14.74 6.63
CA ASN A 62 23.99 -14.12 7.92
C ASN A 62 24.78 -12.79 7.85
N HIS A 63 24.49 -11.93 6.87
CA HIS A 63 25.18 -10.65 6.74
C HIS A 63 24.74 -9.58 7.73
N PHE A 64 23.51 -9.65 8.25
CA PHE A 64 23.01 -8.74 9.25
C PHE A 64 21.96 -9.39 10.14
N SER A 65 21.77 -8.85 11.34
CA SER A 65 20.65 -9.18 12.23
C SER A 65 20.20 -7.92 12.96
N VAL A 66 18.88 -7.69 13.00
CA VAL A 66 18.23 -6.58 13.70
C VAL A 66 17.36 -7.15 14.80
N ILE A 67 17.63 -6.75 16.04
CA ILE A 67 16.89 -7.16 17.23
C ILE A 67 16.25 -5.93 17.87
N ILE A 68 14.98 -6.05 18.26
CA ILE A 68 14.29 -5.03 19.04
C ILE A 68 14.15 -5.50 20.49
N GLU A 69 14.40 -4.60 21.43
CA GLU A 69 14.19 -4.81 22.86
C GLU A 69 13.00 -3.97 23.32
N THR A 70 12.01 -4.63 23.89
CA THR A 70 10.76 -4.05 24.37
C THR A 70 10.64 -4.29 25.86
N VAL A 71 10.11 -3.31 26.59
CA VAL A 71 9.93 -3.38 28.05
C VAL A 71 8.55 -2.86 28.41
N GLN A 72 8.01 -3.35 29.52
CA GLN A 72 6.83 -2.75 30.13
C GLN A 72 7.18 -1.34 30.63
N CYS A 73 6.40 -0.35 30.26
CA CYS A 73 6.65 1.05 30.58
C CYS A 73 5.51 1.75 31.33
N ALA A 74 4.39 1.06 31.56
CA ALA A 74 3.36 1.47 32.49
C ALA A 74 2.77 0.25 33.21
N ASP A 75 1.96 0.48 34.25
CA ASP A 75 1.33 -0.59 35.05
C ASP A 75 0.35 -1.45 34.23
N GLU A 76 -0.15 -0.92 33.13
CA GLU A 76 -0.93 -1.67 32.14
C GLU A 76 -0.06 -2.75 31.48
N GLN A 77 -0.52 -4.00 31.47
CA GLN A 77 0.23 -5.15 30.92
C GLN A 77 0.52 -5.00 29.41
N ASP A 78 -0.34 -4.29 28.69
CA ASP A 78 -0.19 -4.02 27.26
C ASP A 78 0.65 -2.77 26.95
N ALA A 79 1.00 -1.96 27.95
CA ALA A 79 1.81 -0.76 27.77
C ALA A 79 3.29 -1.11 27.62
N VAL A 80 3.64 -1.47 26.38
CA VAL A 80 5.00 -1.83 25.98
C VAL A 80 5.66 -0.66 25.26
N CYS A 81 6.91 -0.37 25.64
CA CYS A 81 7.76 0.61 24.99
C CYS A 81 9.01 -0.05 24.40
N LYS A 82 9.45 0.45 23.25
CA LYS A 82 10.72 0.05 22.63
C LYS A 82 11.88 0.72 23.36
N ARG A 83 12.69 -0.09 24.05
CA ARG A 83 13.86 0.36 24.80
C ARG A 83 15.07 0.56 23.91
N SER A 84 15.28 -0.33 22.93
CA SER A 84 16.39 -0.22 22.00
C SER A 84 16.20 -1.04 20.72
N VAL A 85 17.00 -0.71 19.71
CA VAL A 85 17.17 -1.48 18.47
C VAL A 85 18.65 -1.77 18.29
N SER A 86 19.01 -3.02 18.04
CA SER A 86 20.40 -3.45 17.85
C SER A 86 20.58 -4.01 16.44
N LEU A 87 21.54 -3.47 15.68
CA LEU A 87 21.99 -3.99 14.40
C LEU A 87 23.35 -4.67 14.60
N SER A 88 23.41 -5.97 14.34
CA SER A 88 24.66 -6.73 14.27
C SER A 88 25.08 -6.92 12.82
N LEU A 89 26.37 -6.69 12.55
CA LEU A 89 26.99 -6.80 11.22
C LEU A 89 28.16 -7.80 11.29
N PRO A 90 27.91 -9.10 11.11
CA PRO A 90 28.96 -10.12 11.05
C PRO A 90 30.12 -9.81 10.08
N PRO A 91 29.90 -9.20 8.89
CA PRO A 91 30.99 -8.80 7.99
C PRO A 91 31.98 -7.79 8.58
N LEU A 92 31.63 -7.09 9.67
CA LEU A 92 32.49 -6.15 10.39
C LEU A 92 32.93 -6.76 11.74
N GLU A 93 33.45 -7.98 11.72
CA GLU A 93 33.92 -8.70 12.92
C GLU A 93 32.83 -8.81 14.01
N GLY A 94 31.57 -8.94 13.61
CA GLY A 94 30.45 -9.00 14.55
C GLY A 94 30.10 -7.68 15.23
N MET A 95 30.58 -6.54 14.69
CA MET A 95 30.26 -5.21 15.22
C MET A 95 28.75 -5.04 15.44
N THR A 96 28.39 -4.54 16.61
CA THR A 96 26.99 -4.34 17.00
C THR A 96 26.73 -2.87 17.33
N VAL A 97 25.79 -2.26 16.60
CA VAL A 97 25.32 -0.88 16.81
C VAL A 97 23.98 -0.94 17.52
N LYS A 98 23.90 -0.41 18.74
CA LYS A 98 22.69 -0.35 19.57
C LYS A 98 22.19 1.08 19.69
N LEU A 99 20.96 1.33 19.22
CA LEU A 99 20.25 2.60 19.30
C LEU A 99 19.29 2.52 20.50
N LYS A 100 19.53 3.30 21.54
CA LYS A 100 18.75 3.28 22.79
C LYS A 100 17.69 4.40 22.77
N HIS A 101 16.64 4.22 23.57
CA HIS A 101 15.70 5.29 23.88
C HIS A 101 16.44 6.55 24.36
N GLY A 102 15.96 7.73 23.95
CA GLY A 102 16.61 9.02 24.28
C GLY A 102 17.80 9.40 23.40
N GLY A 103 18.13 8.61 22.37
CA GLY A 103 19.11 8.98 21.33
C GLY A 103 20.57 8.64 21.65
N VAL A 104 20.80 7.78 22.65
CA VAL A 104 22.12 7.22 22.95
C VAL A 104 22.45 6.13 21.92
N VAL A 105 23.66 6.19 21.37
CA VAL A 105 24.19 5.21 20.42
C VAL A 105 25.35 4.49 21.06
N SER A 106 25.30 3.15 21.08
CA SER A 106 26.39 2.30 21.53
C SER A 106 26.95 1.48 20.38
N VAL A 107 28.26 1.27 20.37
CA VAL A 107 28.94 0.34 19.47
C VAL A 107 29.74 -0.64 20.32
N ASN A 108 29.51 -1.94 20.12
CA ASN A 108 30.10 -3.01 20.91
C ASN A 108 29.95 -2.77 22.43
N ASN A 109 28.74 -2.40 22.85
CA ASN A 109 28.36 -2.06 24.22
C ASN A 109 29.01 -0.79 24.83
N MET A 110 29.78 -0.03 24.06
CA MET A 110 30.32 1.26 24.51
C MET A 110 29.51 2.41 23.93
N ASP A 111 29.04 3.33 24.77
CA ASP A 111 28.36 4.54 24.31
C ASP A 111 29.36 5.46 23.60
N ILE A 112 29.00 5.91 22.40
CA ILE A 112 29.87 6.73 21.55
C ILE A 112 29.24 8.09 21.25
N GLN A 113 30.08 9.03 20.81
CA GLN A 113 29.60 10.26 20.18
C GLN A 113 29.47 10.03 18.67
N THR A 114 28.32 10.38 18.11
CA THR A 114 28.06 10.38 16.66
C THR A 114 28.54 11.69 16.02
N PRO A 115 28.94 11.72 14.75
CA PRO A 115 28.84 10.62 13.78
C PRO A 115 29.96 9.58 13.91
N LEU A 116 29.66 8.34 13.54
CA LEU A 116 30.65 7.28 13.34
C LEU A 116 30.70 6.93 11.84
N ASN A 117 31.90 6.95 11.27
CA ASN A 117 32.16 6.47 9.92
C ASN A 117 33.22 5.37 10.00
N HIS A 118 32.88 4.15 9.56
CA HIS A 118 33.78 3.01 9.59
C HIS A 118 33.55 2.13 8.34
N GLY A 119 34.41 2.27 7.33
CA GLY A 119 34.21 1.61 6.03
C GLY A 119 32.87 1.98 5.39
N HIS A 120 32.02 0.98 5.15
CA HIS A 120 30.67 1.16 4.62
C HIS A 120 29.62 1.49 5.68
N LEU A 121 29.98 1.44 6.97
CA LEU A 121 29.10 1.79 8.08
C LEU A 121 29.14 3.31 8.33
N ARG A 122 27.95 3.91 8.39
CA ARG A 122 27.77 5.32 8.79
C ARG A 122 26.67 5.39 9.83
N VAL A 123 26.96 6.01 10.98
CA VAL A 123 25.99 6.24 12.05
C VAL A 123 25.93 7.74 12.33
N GLN A 124 24.73 8.31 12.30
CA GLN A 124 24.52 9.75 12.40
C GLN A 124 23.22 10.04 13.14
N LYS A 125 23.20 11.14 13.89
CA LYS A 125 21.96 11.63 14.52
C LYS A 125 21.02 12.21 13.46
N THR A 126 19.73 12.02 13.66
CA THR A 126 18.67 12.69 12.91
C THR A 126 18.05 13.80 13.77
N LEU A 127 16.93 14.40 13.35
CA LEU A 127 16.23 15.37 14.18
C LEU A 127 15.88 14.78 15.57
N GLN A 128 15.89 15.64 16.59
CA GLN A 128 15.55 15.33 17.98
C GLN A 128 16.45 14.24 18.58
N SER A 129 15.88 13.15 19.09
CA SER A 129 16.59 12.02 19.70
C SER A 129 16.80 10.85 18.72
N GLY A 130 16.58 11.06 17.42
CA GLY A 130 16.70 9.99 16.43
C GLY A 130 18.13 9.74 15.95
N ALA A 131 18.33 8.56 15.37
CA ALA A 131 19.59 8.13 14.77
C ALA A 131 19.32 7.33 13.49
N ARG A 132 20.25 7.44 12.54
CA ARG A 132 20.28 6.71 11.28
C ARG A 132 21.57 5.92 11.19
N VAL A 133 21.43 4.63 10.90
CA VAL A 133 22.53 3.72 10.55
C VAL A 133 22.40 3.37 9.08
N LEU A 134 23.49 3.51 8.33
CA LEU A 134 23.62 3.10 6.94
C LEU A 134 24.74 2.06 6.84
N PHE A 135 24.51 0.96 6.13
CA PHE A 135 25.54 -0.01 5.81
C PHE A 135 25.50 -0.33 4.32
N GLY A 136 26.53 0.15 3.60
CA GLY A 136 26.54 0.13 2.15
C GLY A 136 25.37 0.93 1.56
N ASP A 137 24.88 0.50 0.40
CA ASP A 137 23.74 1.12 -0.30
C ASP A 137 22.42 0.37 -0.08
N ASN A 138 22.47 -0.80 0.56
CA ASN A 138 21.36 -1.75 0.63
C ASN A 138 20.76 -1.93 2.04
N LEU A 139 21.29 -1.28 3.08
CA LEU A 139 20.72 -1.37 4.43
C LEU A 139 20.69 0.01 5.08
N ARG A 140 19.50 0.42 5.51
CA ARG A 140 19.27 1.63 6.28
C ARG A 140 18.34 1.34 7.46
N LEU A 141 18.75 1.74 8.65
CA LEU A 141 17.97 1.65 9.87
C LEU A 141 17.78 3.06 10.45
N ASP A 142 16.53 3.50 10.56
CA ASP A 142 16.13 4.75 11.20
C ASP A 142 15.43 4.46 12.54
N TRP A 143 15.86 5.14 13.59
CA TRP A 143 15.25 5.16 14.92
C TRP A 143 14.89 6.59 15.28
N ASP A 144 13.68 6.85 15.75
CA ASP A 144 13.24 8.21 16.11
C ASP A 144 13.56 8.61 17.56
N GLY A 145 14.11 7.70 18.36
CA GLY A 145 14.39 7.94 19.77
C GLY A 145 13.24 7.65 20.73
N ARG A 146 12.03 7.40 20.24
CA ARG A 146 10.79 7.25 21.04
C ARG A 146 10.04 5.95 20.82
N GLY A 147 10.17 5.33 19.65
CA GLY A 147 9.52 4.06 19.36
C GLY A 147 9.33 3.75 17.87
N ARG A 148 9.53 4.70 16.96
CA ARG A 148 9.47 4.41 15.52
C ARG A 148 10.79 3.82 15.03
N VAL A 149 10.71 2.62 14.46
CA VAL A 149 11.82 1.93 13.78
C VAL A 149 11.46 1.80 12.30
N LEU A 150 12.32 2.23 11.39
CA LEU A 150 12.16 1.98 9.96
C LEU A 150 13.43 1.29 9.44
N LEU A 151 13.28 0.04 9.00
CA LEU A 151 14.32 -0.74 8.37
C LEU A 151 14.05 -0.79 6.86
N LYS A 152 14.98 -0.27 6.06
CA LYS A 152 14.95 -0.38 4.60
C LYS A 152 16.03 -1.31 4.13
N LEU A 153 15.67 -2.25 3.26
CA LEU A 153 16.59 -3.20 2.64
C LEU A 153 16.51 -3.11 1.12
N GLY A 154 17.65 -3.13 0.45
CA GLY A 154 17.73 -3.22 -1.00
C GLY A 154 17.20 -4.56 -1.53
N PRO A 155 16.84 -4.63 -2.82
CA PRO A 155 16.24 -5.83 -3.44
C PRO A 155 17.14 -7.08 -3.40
N VAL A 156 18.45 -6.93 -3.13
CA VAL A 156 19.39 -8.04 -2.93
C VAL A 156 19.00 -8.96 -1.76
N TRP A 157 18.17 -8.47 -0.84
CA TRP A 157 17.68 -9.25 0.31
C TRP A 157 16.30 -9.87 0.10
N ALA A 158 15.68 -9.69 -1.07
CA ALA A 158 14.37 -10.25 -1.34
C ALA A 158 14.39 -11.78 -1.25
N GLY A 159 13.46 -12.35 -0.47
CA GLY A 159 13.36 -13.79 -0.20
C GLY A 159 14.44 -14.35 0.72
N HIS A 160 15.38 -13.54 1.23
CA HIS A 160 16.49 -14.00 2.07
C HIS A 160 16.29 -13.65 3.55
N THR A 161 15.30 -12.81 3.87
CA THR A 161 15.08 -12.36 5.25
C THR A 161 14.24 -13.34 6.04
N CYS A 162 14.39 -13.30 7.37
CA CYS A 162 13.41 -13.87 8.28
C CYS A 162 13.36 -13.07 9.59
N GLY A 163 12.25 -13.19 10.33
CA GLY A 163 11.95 -12.36 11.51
C GLY A 163 10.55 -11.74 11.44
N LEU A 164 10.25 -10.84 12.37
CA LEU A 164 8.97 -10.12 12.43
C LEU A 164 8.66 -9.27 11.18
N CYS A 165 9.68 -8.91 10.38
CA CYS A 165 9.50 -8.19 9.12
C CYS A 165 9.15 -9.08 7.91
N GLY A 166 8.99 -10.39 8.10
CA GLY A 166 8.68 -11.33 7.03
C GLY A 166 9.89 -11.76 6.21
N ASN A 167 9.62 -12.45 5.10
CA ASN A 167 10.63 -13.04 4.22
C ASN A 167 10.99 -12.16 3.00
N TYR A 168 10.27 -11.05 2.79
CA TYR A 168 10.52 -10.06 1.75
C TYR A 168 10.48 -10.66 0.33
N ASN A 169 9.49 -11.49 0.04
CA ASN A 169 9.35 -12.16 -1.25
C ASN A 169 8.23 -11.57 -2.14
N GLY A 170 7.56 -10.52 -1.67
CA GLY A 170 6.41 -9.90 -2.33
C GLY A 170 5.06 -10.54 -2.01
N ASN A 171 5.00 -11.51 -1.08
CA ASN A 171 3.79 -12.25 -0.73
C ASN A 171 3.41 -12.08 0.75
N GLN A 172 2.53 -11.12 1.02
CA GLN A 172 1.94 -10.93 2.36
C GLN A 172 1.21 -12.16 2.95
N GLY A 173 0.89 -13.18 2.14
CA GLY A 173 0.20 -14.39 2.57
C GLY A 173 1.08 -15.30 3.44
N ASP A 174 2.41 -15.24 3.28
CA ASP A 174 3.37 -16.09 4.00
C ASP A 174 4.26 -15.31 4.99
N ASP A 175 4.03 -14.01 5.14
CA ASP A 175 4.75 -13.14 6.07
C ASP A 175 4.68 -13.57 7.54
N PHE A 176 3.72 -14.44 7.91
CA PHE A 176 3.61 -15.05 9.23
C PHE A 176 4.35 -16.40 9.34
N LEU A 177 5.40 -16.60 8.53
CA LEU A 177 6.33 -17.72 8.68
C LEU A 177 7.07 -17.65 10.01
N SER A 178 6.83 -18.63 10.87
CA SER A 178 7.53 -18.79 12.14
C SER A 178 8.98 -19.23 11.96
N ALA A 179 9.77 -19.16 13.03
CA ALA A 179 11.12 -19.69 13.06
C ALA A 179 11.21 -21.20 12.74
N ALA A 180 10.10 -21.94 12.86
CA ALA A 180 9.99 -23.36 12.50
C ALA A 180 9.67 -23.59 11.01
N GLY A 181 9.47 -22.53 10.22
CA GLY A 181 9.11 -22.61 8.80
C GLY A 181 7.63 -22.90 8.56
N LEU A 182 6.76 -22.67 9.55
CA LEU A 182 5.32 -22.86 9.45
C LEU A 182 4.61 -21.51 9.40
N VAL A 183 3.58 -21.38 8.55
CA VAL A 183 2.76 -20.16 8.50
C VAL A 183 1.78 -20.19 9.66
N GLU A 184 1.90 -19.22 10.57
CA GLU A 184 1.03 -19.10 11.74
C GLU A 184 -0.32 -18.45 11.39
N ALA A 185 -1.39 -18.89 12.06
CA ALA A 185 -2.74 -18.37 11.82
C ALA A 185 -2.94 -16.94 12.32
N GLY A 186 -2.11 -16.45 13.25
CA GLY A 186 -2.30 -15.17 13.89
C GLY A 186 -1.02 -14.51 14.40
N PRO A 187 -1.07 -13.19 14.64
CA PRO A 187 0.11 -12.40 14.98
C PRO A 187 0.71 -12.76 16.34
N GLN A 188 -0.07 -13.31 17.26
CA GLN A 188 0.41 -13.70 18.59
C GLN A 188 1.35 -14.90 18.51
N ALA A 189 0.92 -15.99 17.86
CA ALA A 189 1.75 -17.18 17.66
C ALA A 189 2.98 -16.86 16.80
N PHE A 190 2.78 -16.09 15.73
CA PHE A 190 3.87 -15.58 14.89
C PHE A 190 4.90 -14.78 15.70
N GLY A 191 4.47 -13.76 16.45
CA GLY A 191 5.36 -12.90 17.22
C GLY A 191 6.11 -13.65 18.32
N GLN A 192 5.45 -14.60 18.98
CA GLN A 192 6.07 -15.46 19.99
C GLN A 192 7.13 -16.41 19.41
N SER A 193 7.00 -16.80 18.14
CA SER A 193 7.99 -17.67 17.50
C SER A 193 9.34 -16.99 17.27
N TRP A 194 9.39 -15.66 17.27
CA TRP A 194 10.58 -14.84 17.01
C TRP A 194 11.26 -14.29 18.28
N ARG A 195 10.94 -14.85 19.45
CA ARG A 195 11.61 -14.53 20.72
C ARG A 195 13.07 -15.00 20.71
N ILE A 196 13.99 -14.15 21.17
CA ILE A 196 15.42 -14.50 21.27
C ILE A 196 15.73 -15.25 22.56
N ASN A 197 15.12 -14.86 23.68
CA ASN A 197 15.33 -15.48 25.00
C ASN A 197 14.03 -16.09 25.52
N GLY A 198 14.13 -17.28 26.13
CA GLY A 198 12.97 -18.01 26.67
C GLY A 198 12.51 -17.59 28.07
N ASP A 199 13.22 -16.65 28.71
CA ASP A 199 12.99 -16.23 30.10
C ASP A 199 11.99 -15.06 30.25
N CYS A 200 11.22 -14.78 29.20
CA CYS A 200 10.19 -13.75 29.23
C CYS A 200 8.80 -14.38 29.22
N ASP A 201 7.96 -13.97 30.19
CA ASP A 201 6.58 -14.43 30.29
C ASP A 201 5.81 -14.09 29.00
N SER A 202 4.99 -15.04 28.56
CA SER A 202 4.11 -14.82 27.43
C SER A 202 3.09 -13.74 27.80
N ALA A 203 3.09 -12.64 27.04
CA ALA A 203 2.02 -11.65 27.13
C ALA A 203 0.68 -12.33 26.83
N HIS A 204 -0.13 -12.53 27.88
CA HIS A 204 -1.54 -12.84 27.75
C HIS A 204 -2.27 -11.53 27.49
N ARG A 205 -2.87 -11.39 26.30
CA ARG A 205 -3.85 -10.33 26.11
C ARG A 205 -5.11 -10.66 26.91
N PRO A 206 -5.69 -9.69 27.64
CA PRO A 206 -7.13 -9.65 27.79
C PRO A 206 -7.71 -9.46 26.38
N ASP A 207 -8.71 -10.26 26.01
CA ASP A 207 -9.39 -10.25 24.71
C ASP A 207 -10.24 -8.98 24.47
N THR A 208 -9.95 -7.90 25.21
CA THR A 208 -10.76 -6.70 25.29
C THR A 208 -10.15 -5.61 24.45
N ASP A 209 -10.88 -5.14 23.44
CA ASP A 209 -10.49 -4.01 22.61
C ASP A 209 -10.20 -2.75 23.48
N PRO A 210 -9.00 -2.15 23.41
CA PRO A 210 -8.67 -0.91 24.12
C PRO A 210 -9.66 0.24 23.88
N CYS A 211 -10.30 0.27 22.70
CA CYS A 211 -11.35 1.22 22.37
C CYS A 211 -12.65 0.97 23.16
N SER A 212 -12.90 -0.27 23.59
CA SER A 212 -14.01 -0.59 24.50
C SER A 212 -13.74 -0.10 25.93
N LEU A 213 -12.48 -0.10 26.37
CA LEU A 213 -12.08 0.44 27.66
C LEU A 213 -12.05 1.97 27.68
N ASN A 214 -11.78 2.59 26.53
CA ASN A 214 -11.74 4.05 26.37
C ASN A 214 -12.62 4.53 25.19
N PRO A 215 -13.96 4.49 25.32
CA PRO A 215 -14.89 4.83 24.23
C PRO A 215 -14.68 6.24 23.67
N LYS A 216 -14.19 7.18 24.49
CA LYS A 216 -13.88 8.56 24.06
C LYS A 216 -12.71 8.66 23.07
N ARG A 217 -11.85 7.64 23.00
CA ARG A 217 -10.71 7.56 22.08
C ARG A 217 -10.97 6.59 20.92
N ALA A 218 -12.14 5.93 20.90
CA ALA A 218 -12.52 5.03 19.84
C ALA A 218 -12.89 5.82 18.58
N MET A 219 -12.33 5.42 17.45
CA MET A 219 -12.74 5.94 16.15
C MET A 219 -14.10 5.32 15.81
N HIS A 220 -15.11 6.17 15.64
CA HIS A 220 -16.48 5.73 15.33
C HIS A 220 -16.73 5.90 13.84
N CYS A 221 -17.01 4.79 13.16
CA CYS A 221 -17.42 4.81 11.77
C CYS A 221 -18.91 5.14 11.62
N PRO A 222 -19.30 5.84 10.54
CA PRO A 222 -20.69 6.00 10.17
C PRO A 222 -21.39 4.64 10.02
N VAL A 223 -22.71 4.62 10.21
CA VAL A 223 -23.52 3.40 10.13
C VAL A 223 -23.29 2.70 8.78
N GLY A 224 -23.01 1.41 8.82
CA GLY A 224 -22.76 0.59 7.63
C GLY A 224 -21.31 0.58 7.14
N GLN A 225 -20.42 1.39 7.73
CA GLN A 225 -18.98 1.37 7.45
C GLN A 225 -18.21 0.60 8.54
N LEU A 226 -17.06 0.06 8.16
CA LEU A 226 -16.15 -0.69 9.02
C LEU A 226 -14.82 0.04 9.13
N TYR A 227 -14.31 0.17 10.35
CA TYR A 227 -12.95 0.66 10.55
C TYR A 227 -11.94 -0.33 9.98
N LYS A 228 -10.96 0.17 9.22
CA LYS A 228 -9.78 -0.58 8.80
C LYS A 228 -8.54 0.27 9.09
N ALA A 229 -7.55 -0.34 9.74
CA ALA A 229 -6.23 0.26 9.93
C ALA A 229 -5.48 0.46 8.60
N CYS A 230 -5.88 -0.28 7.57
CA CYS A 230 -5.30 -0.28 6.23
C CYS A 230 -6.41 -0.67 5.25
N GLY A 231 -7.08 0.31 4.65
CA GLY A 231 -8.08 0.10 3.59
C GLY A 231 -7.65 0.75 2.28
N SER A 232 -8.14 0.18 1.18
CA SER A 232 -7.88 0.68 -0.18
C SER A 232 -8.47 2.07 -0.36
N VAL A 233 -7.66 3.00 -0.86
CA VAL A 233 -8.09 4.36 -1.23
C VAL A 233 -9.00 4.34 -2.47
N CYS A 234 -8.87 3.30 -3.29
CA CYS A 234 -9.50 3.19 -4.62
C CYS A 234 -10.87 2.51 -4.65
N GLU A 235 -11.16 1.65 -3.68
CA GLU A 235 -12.44 0.92 -3.60
C GLU A 235 -13.48 1.68 -2.77
N ARG A 236 -13.32 2.99 -2.59
CA ARG A 236 -14.08 3.73 -1.59
C ARG A 236 -15.49 4.10 -2.05
N SER A 237 -15.75 4.34 -3.33
CA SER A 237 -17.02 4.98 -3.75
C SER A 237 -17.61 4.44 -5.06
N CYS A 238 -18.91 4.67 -5.28
CA CYS A 238 -19.56 4.33 -6.54
C CYS A 238 -18.90 4.98 -7.77
N ARG A 239 -18.27 6.15 -7.60
CA ARG A 239 -17.57 6.85 -8.68
C ARG A 239 -16.33 6.11 -9.18
N SER A 240 -15.71 5.28 -8.34
CA SER A 240 -14.56 4.48 -8.78
C SER A 240 -14.98 3.37 -9.74
N LEU A 241 -16.23 2.90 -9.67
CA LEU A 241 -16.79 1.93 -10.62
C LEU A 241 -17.04 2.53 -12.01
N SER A 242 -17.34 3.83 -12.08
CA SER A 242 -17.49 4.55 -13.35
C SER A 242 -16.16 4.87 -14.05
N GLY A 243 -15.02 4.46 -13.49
CA GLY A 243 -13.69 4.76 -14.04
C GLY A 243 -13.29 6.23 -13.92
N ALA A 244 -13.98 7.01 -13.08
CA ALA A 244 -13.83 8.46 -12.96
C ALA A 244 -12.74 8.91 -11.98
N GLU A 245 -11.99 7.98 -11.39
CA GLU A 245 -10.89 8.28 -10.46
C GLU A 245 -9.54 8.15 -11.20
N PRO A 246 -8.99 9.25 -11.76
CA PRO A 246 -7.62 9.27 -12.28
C PRO A 246 -6.65 9.06 -11.11
N GLY A 247 -6.25 7.82 -10.88
CA GLY A 247 -5.34 7.47 -9.78
C GLY A 247 -5.32 5.99 -9.43
N CYS A 248 -6.38 5.24 -9.74
CA CYS A 248 -6.50 3.84 -9.31
C CYS A 248 -5.83 2.80 -10.23
N GLY A 249 -4.86 3.23 -11.03
CA GLY A 249 -4.05 2.38 -11.90
C GLY A 249 -2.74 1.91 -11.27
N GLY A 250 -2.75 1.51 -9.99
CA GLY A 250 -1.59 0.85 -9.35
C GLY A 250 -1.05 1.47 -8.05
N GLU A 251 -1.88 2.01 -7.15
CA GLU A 251 -1.38 2.50 -5.86
C GLU A 251 -1.09 1.37 -4.85
N GLU A 252 0.17 1.27 -4.41
CA GLU A 252 0.66 0.37 -3.34
C GLU A 252 0.45 0.95 -1.92
N GLY A 253 -0.59 1.78 -1.74
CA GLY A 253 -0.87 2.48 -0.49
C GLY A 253 -2.21 2.10 0.13
N CYS A 254 -2.24 1.95 1.45
CA CYS A 254 -3.49 1.89 2.21
C CYS A 254 -3.53 2.99 3.25
N GLU A 255 -4.74 3.46 3.55
CA GLU A 255 -4.97 4.47 4.58
C GLU A 255 -5.79 3.90 5.74
N GLU A 256 -5.56 4.43 6.93
CA GLU A 256 -6.38 4.15 8.11
C GLU A 256 -7.68 4.96 8.02
N GLY A 257 -8.83 4.32 8.23
CA GLY A 257 -10.12 5.00 8.12
C GLY A 257 -11.34 4.09 8.18
N CYS A 258 -12.49 4.64 7.81
CA CYS A 258 -13.74 3.91 7.67
C CYS A 258 -13.98 3.54 6.21
N PHE A 259 -14.39 2.31 5.95
CA PHE A 259 -14.54 1.75 4.61
C PHE A 259 -15.82 0.93 4.52
N CYS A 260 -16.38 0.81 3.32
CA CYS A 260 -17.49 -0.10 3.10
C CYS A 260 -17.06 -1.57 3.26
N PRO A 261 -17.98 -2.45 3.69
CA PRO A 261 -17.75 -3.89 3.70
C PRO A 261 -17.39 -4.42 2.30
N PRO A 262 -16.70 -5.57 2.20
CA PRO A 262 -16.42 -6.19 0.90
C PRO A 262 -17.68 -6.29 0.02
N GLY A 263 -17.55 -5.93 -1.25
CA GLY A 263 -18.66 -5.92 -2.22
C GLY A 263 -19.63 -4.73 -2.10
N HIS A 264 -19.34 -3.74 -1.25
CA HIS A 264 -20.14 -2.52 -1.11
C HIS A 264 -19.28 -1.28 -1.37
N TYR A 265 -19.94 -0.21 -1.82
CA TYR A 265 -19.32 1.03 -2.27
C TYR A 265 -20.04 2.23 -1.65
N LEU A 266 -19.30 3.28 -1.33
CA LEU A 266 -19.88 4.51 -0.78
C LEU A 266 -20.63 5.27 -1.87
N SER A 267 -21.93 5.38 -1.71
CA SER A 267 -22.78 6.22 -2.56
C SER A 267 -22.54 7.71 -2.28
N ASP A 268 -23.03 8.58 -3.19
CA ASP A 268 -22.95 10.04 -3.02
C ASP A 268 -23.69 10.55 -1.76
N THR A 269 -24.60 9.75 -1.19
CA THR A 269 -25.32 10.07 0.05
C THR A 269 -24.57 9.63 1.32
N GLY A 270 -23.42 8.96 1.17
CA GLY A 270 -22.59 8.48 2.28
C GLY A 270 -22.99 7.09 2.81
N ALA A 271 -23.93 6.39 2.17
CA ALA A 271 -24.32 5.03 2.52
C ALA A 271 -23.52 3.99 1.72
N CYS A 272 -23.19 2.86 2.35
CA CYS A 272 -22.59 1.70 1.67
C CYS A 272 -23.67 0.90 0.94
N VAL A 273 -23.55 0.78 -0.38
CA VAL A 273 -24.51 0.11 -1.25
C VAL A 273 -23.82 -0.91 -2.14
N THR A 274 -24.56 -1.89 -2.65
CA THR A 274 -24.07 -2.84 -3.65
C THR A 274 -23.91 -2.16 -5.03
N PRO A 275 -23.10 -2.71 -5.96
CA PRO A 275 -22.86 -2.10 -7.26
C PRO A 275 -24.12 -1.76 -8.05
N ASP A 276 -25.15 -2.61 -7.99
CA ASP A 276 -26.42 -2.42 -8.70
C ASP A 276 -27.24 -1.21 -8.21
N LEU A 277 -26.87 -0.65 -7.05
CA LEU A 277 -27.46 0.56 -6.46
C LEU A 277 -26.53 1.77 -6.57
N CYS A 278 -25.39 1.65 -7.25
CA CYS A 278 -24.48 2.76 -7.48
C CYS A 278 -24.93 3.65 -8.64
N SER A 279 -24.79 4.97 -8.43
CA SER A 279 -24.88 5.96 -9.49
C SER A 279 -23.72 5.82 -10.48
N CYS A 280 -23.98 6.14 -11.75
CA CYS A 280 -22.97 6.11 -12.81
C CYS A 280 -22.58 7.55 -13.20
N LEU A 281 -21.29 7.82 -13.36
CA LEU A 281 -20.80 9.07 -13.94
C LEU A 281 -20.53 8.89 -15.43
N HIS A 282 -21.17 9.71 -16.27
CA HIS A 282 -20.97 9.73 -17.72
C HIS A 282 -20.91 11.17 -18.21
N ASP A 283 -19.88 11.53 -18.97
CA ASP A 283 -19.69 12.89 -19.52
C ASP A 283 -19.91 14.03 -18.49
N GLY A 284 -19.46 13.78 -17.25
CA GLY A 284 -19.58 14.73 -16.13
C GLY A 284 -20.98 14.83 -15.51
N GLN A 285 -21.95 14.03 -15.96
CA GLN A 285 -23.30 13.94 -15.40
C GLN A 285 -23.49 12.63 -14.62
N LEU A 286 -24.32 12.71 -13.58
CA LEU A 286 -24.62 11.59 -12.69
C LEU A 286 -25.96 10.96 -13.05
N TYR A 287 -25.96 9.65 -13.28
CA TYR A 287 -27.12 8.84 -13.62
C TYR A 287 -27.46 7.92 -12.45
N GLN A 288 -28.75 7.79 -12.14
CA GLN A 288 -29.22 6.87 -11.11
C GLN A 288 -29.17 5.42 -11.61
N PRO A 289 -29.16 4.44 -10.70
CA PRO A 289 -29.19 3.03 -11.08
C PRO A 289 -30.37 2.74 -12.01
N LYS A 290 -30.10 2.05 -13.12
CA LYS A 290 -31.08 1.70 -14.18
C LYS A 290 -31.57 2.88 -15.03
N ASP A 291 -30.99 4.07 -14.87
CA ASP A 291 -31.24 5.17 -15.81
C ASP A 291 -30.74 4.81 -17.21
N ILE A 292 -31.44 5.35 -18.20
CA ILE A 292 -31.15 5.16 -19.61
C ILE A 292 -30.83 6.54 -20.19
N TYR A 293 -29.64 6.67 -20.75
CA TYR A 293 -29.26 7.80 -21.60
C TYR A 293 -29.34 7.36 -23.06
N ALA A 294 -29.96 8.16 -23.91
CA ALA A 294 -30.00 7.90 -25.33
C ALA A 294 -29.68 9.18 -26.09
N ASP A 295 -28.75 9.08 -27.03
CA ASP A 295 -28.49 10.11 -28.04
C ASP A 295 -28.81 9.57 -29.44
N HIS A 296 -28.42 10.31 -30.48
CA HIS A 296 -28.75 9.95 -31.86
C HIS A 296 -28.06 8.66 -32.35
N ASN A 297 -27.07 8.14 -31.63
CA ASN A 297 -26.21 7.05 -32.09
C ASN A 297 -25.95 5.95 -31.05
N SER A 298 -26.31 6.18 -29.79
CA SER A 298 -26.05 5.28 -28.68
C SER A 298 -27.16 5.29 -27.62
N ILE A 299 -27.39 4.12 -27.04
CA ILE A 299 -28.23 3.93 -25.85
C ILE A 299 -27.33 3.35 -24.75
N CYS A 300 -27.23 4.07 -23.65
CA CYS A 300 -26.45 3.71 -22.49
C CYS A 300 -27.33 3.41 -21.28
N TYR A 301 -26.98 2.35 -20.56
CA TYR A 301 -27.64 1.92 -19.33
C TYR A 301 -26.68 2.07 -18.16
N CYS A 302 -27.14 2.66 -17.06
CA CYS A 302 -26.38 2.66 -15.81
C CYS A 302 -26.53 1.29 -15.13
N GLU A 303 -25.48 0.47 -15.18
CA GLU A 303 -25.46 -0.88 -14.63
C GLU A 303 -24.21 -1.10 -13.77
N ASN A 304 -24.43 -1.59 -12.54
CA ASN A 304 -23.37 -1.88 -11.57
C ASN A 304 -22.40 -0.71 -11.30
N GLY A 305 -22.90 0.53 -11.29
CA GLY A 305 -22.09 1.74 -11.07
C GLY A 305 -21.24 2.16 -12.27
N SER A 306 -21.44 1.57 -13.45
CA SER A 306 -20.76 1.94 -14.70
C SER A 306 -21.76 2.09 -15.85
N MET A 307 -21.43 2.94 -16.83
CA MET A 307 -22.25 3.08 -18.02
C MET A 307 -21.93 2.00 -19.05
N SER A 308 -22.96 1.25 -19.44
CA SER A 308 -22.91 0.28 -20.53
C SER A 308 -23.63 0.84 -21.76
N CYS A 309 -22.86 1.28 -22.75
CA CYS A 309 -23.37 1.89 -23.99
C CYS A 309 -23.41 0.90 -25.15
N SER A 310 -24.54 0.85 -25.84
CA SER A 310 -24.74 0.12 -27.09
C SER A 310 -24.92 1.14 -28.23
N SER A 311 -24.05 1.10 -29.25
CA SER A 311 -24.22 1.91 -30.46
C SER A 311 -25.14 1.21 -31.44
N SER A 312 -26.13 1.91 -31.98
CA SER A 312 -26.84 1.44 -33.17
C SER A 312 -26.00 1.81 -34.37
N GLU A 313 -25.12 0.91 -34.83
CA GLU A 313 -24.64 1.02 -36.20
C GLU A 313 -25.84 0.81 -37.13
N MET A 314 -26.45 1.91 -37.56
CA MET A 314 -27.32 1.89 -38.73
C MET A 314 -26.42 1.52 -39.89
N SER A 315 -26.41 0.24 -40.27
CA SER A 315 -25.70 -0.22 -41.46
C SER A 315 -26.07 0.72 -42.60
N GLY A 316 -25.08 1.40 -43.15
CA GLY A 316 -25.22 2.17 -44.37
C GLY A 316 -25.65 1.23 -45.49
N ALA A 317 -26.95 1.10 -45.68
CA ALA A 317 -27.57 0.48 -46.83
C ALA A 317 -28.51 1.50 -47.46
N MET A 318 -27.93 2.30 -48.36
CA MET A 318 -28.52 2.80 -49.59
C MET A 318 -29.99 3.25 -49.50
N LEU A 319 -30.19 4.50 -49.08
CA LEU A 319 -31.37 5.28 -49.46
C LEU A 319 -30.91 6.53 -50.23
N SER A 320 -30.28 6.29 -51.38
CA SER A 320 -30.05 7.32 -52.40
C SER A 320 -30.06 6.67 -53.78
N ASP A 321 -31.12 5.93 -54.11
CA ASP A 321 -31.40 5.46 -55.48
C ASP A 321 -32.91 5.22 -55.65
N MET A 322 -33.72 6.27 -55.50
CA MET A 322 -35.06 6.35 -56.13
C MET A 322 -35.47 7.81 -56.36
N PHE A 323 -34.69 8.54 -57.15
CA PHE A 323 -35.19 9.74 -57.86
C PHE A 323 -34.40 9.92 -59.16
N PHE A 324 -34.56 8.97 -60.10
CA PHE A 324 -34.29 9.20 -61.53
C PHE A 324 -35.17 8.25 -62.36
N GLN A 325 -36.38 8.71 -62.66
CA GLN A 325 -37.15 8.34 -63.85
C GLN A 325 -37.57 9.68 -64.47
N ASP A 326 -36.75 10.20 -65.36
CA ASP A 326 -36.84 10.04 -66.82
C ASP A 326 -37.97 10.90 -67.39
N ASP A 327 -37.62 12.13 -67.74
CA ASP A 327 -38.37 12.95 -68.69
C ASP A 327 -37.34 13.62 -69.63
N GLN A 328 -37.11 12.99 -70.78
CA GLN A 328 -36.36 13.58 -71.89
C GLN A 328 -37.12 14.76 -72.50
N PRO A 329 -36.42 15.84 -72.91
CA PRO A 329 -37.05 16.96 -73.62
C PRO A 329 -37.25 16.62 -75.10
N PRO A 330 -38.32 17.10 -75.76
CA PRO A 330 -38.49 16.89 -77.19
C PRO A 330 -37.54 17.80 -78.00
N SER A 331 -36.83 17.19 -78.94
CA SER A 331 -35.97 17.88 -79.91
C SER A 331 -36.78 18.57 -81.03
N ARG A 332 -36.50 19.87 -81.19
CA ARG A 332 -36.66 20.80 -82.33
C ARG A 332 -37.48 20.35 -83.57
N VAL A 333 -38.50 21.15 -83.88
CA VAL A 333 -39.01 21.36 -85.25
C VAL A 333 -38.37 22.64 -85.82
N THR A 334 -37.82 22.54 -87.02
CA THR A 334 -37.34 23.68 -87.82
C THR A 334 -38.39 23.98 -88.89
N VAL A 335 -38.89 25.21 -88.96
CA VAL A 335 -39.63 25.72 -90.12
C VAL A 335 -38.95 27.01 -90.57
N ARG A 336 -38.39 26.99 -91.78
CA ARG A 336 -38.06 28.20 -92.56
C ARG A 336 -39.37 28.84 -93.01
N MET A 337 -39.52 30.16 -92.82
CA MET A 337 -40.36 30.98 -93.68
C MET A 337 -39.48 31.54 -94.79
N ASP A 338 -39.87 31.27 -96.03
CA ASP A 338 -39.42 32.03 -97.19
C ASP A 338 -39.95 33.46 -97.09
N LEU A 339 -39.04 34.40 -97.39
CA LEU A 339 -39.17 35.84 -97.67
C LEU A 339 -39.48 36.77 -96.50
#